data_AF-A0A453QNV6-F1
#
_entry.id   AF-A0A453QNV6-F1
#
_cell.length_a   1.000
_cell.length_b   1.000
_cell.length_c   1.000
_cell.angle_alpha   90.00
_cell.angle_beta   90.00
_cell.angle_gamma   90.00
#
_symmetry.space_group_name_H-M   'P 1'
#
loop_
_entity.id
_entity.type
_entity.pdbx_description
1 polymer ?
#
loop_
_entity_poly.entity_id
_entity_poly.type
_entity_poly.pdbx_seq_one_letter_code
_entity_poly.pdbx_strand_id
1 'polypeptide(L)'
;MSRPAGNPSYAAELGAAKKAVALAARLCQTVQQEIVQSDIQSKADKTPVTVADYGSQVLVSLVLNMEVTSGSFSMVAEEDSEDLRKDGAEEILERITDLVNKTLAEDGSYTTFYYLRKLSSLQLIPGSPRVVHLADIGF
;
A
#
# COMPACT_ATOMS: atom_id res chain seq x y z
N MET A 1 -29.80 18.40 32.84
CA MET A 1 -28.78 17.35 32.76
C MET A 1 -28.54 17.07 31.29
N SER A 2 -27.46 17.59 30.72
CA SER A 2 -27.13 17.42 29.30
C SER A 2 -26.36 16.11 29.11
N ARG A 3 -26.84 15.28 28.20
CA ARG A 3 -26.23 14.00 27.81
C ARG A 3 -24.79 14.26 27.32
N PRO A 4 -23.77 13.49 27.76
CA PRO A 4 -22.42 13.65 27.23
C PRO A 4 -22.46 13.41 25.72
N ALA A 5 -21.76 14.27 24.97
CA ALA A 5 -21.62 14.14 23.52
C ALA A 5 -21.16 12.71 23.22
N GLY A 6 -21.96 11.95 22.47
CA GLY A 6 -21.58 10.61 22.04
C GLY A 6 -20.31 10.68 21.22
N ASN A 7 -19.49 9.62 21.28
CA ASN A 7 -18.28 9.51 20.46
C ASN A 7 -18.54 9.99 19.04
N PRO A 8 -17.61 10.76 18.43
CA PRO A 8 -17.75 11.13 17.03
C PRO A 8 -17.98 9.88 16.19
N SER A 9 -18.94 9.97 15.26
CA SER A 9 -19.24 8.88 14.34
C SER A 9 -18.02 8.62 13.46
N TYR A 10 -17.47 7.41 13.51
CA TYR A 10 -16.34 6.94 12.68
C TYR A 10 -16.71 6.76 11.19
N ALA A 11 -17.54 7.64 10.63
CA ALA A 11 -18.08 7.49 9.29
C ALA A 11 -17.01 7.73 8.21
N ALA A 12 -16.10 8.67 8.44
CA ALA A 12 -14.97 8.93 7.54
C ALA A 12 -13.98 7.76 7.56
N GLU A 13 -13.64 7.28 8.76
CA GLU A 13 -12.80 6.11 9.01
C GLU A 13 -13.36 4.86 8.35
N LEU A 14 -14.67 4.63 8.50
CA LEU A 14 -15.35 3.50 7.87
C LEU A 14 -15.32 3.61 6.34
N GLY A 15 -15.49 4.81 5.79
CA GLY A 15 -15.39 5.07 4.36
C GLY A 15 -13.99 4.74 3.83
N ALA A 16 -12.96 5.29 4.48
CA ALA A 16 -11.56 5.07 4.14
C ALA A 16 -11.17 3.59 4.29
N ALA A 17 -11.57 2.93 5.38
CA ALA A 17 -11.28 1.52 5.61
C ALA A 17 -11.92 0.60 4.55
N LYS A 18 -13.15 0.89 4.13
CA LYS A 18 -13.80 0.16 3.04
C LYS A 18 -13.04 0.32 1.72
N LYS A 19 -12.60 1.54 1.42
CA LYS A 19 -11.82 1.81 0.21
C LYS A 19 -10.46 1.13 0.25
N ALA A 20 -9.76 1.21 1.38
CA ALA A 20 -8.50 0.54 1.65
C ALA A 20 -8.58 -0.96 1.41
N VAL A 21 -9.56 -1.63 2.04
CA VAL A 21 -9.75 -3.08 1.91
C VAL A 21 -10.16 -3.46 0.48
N ALA A 22 -10.98 -2.65 -0.19
CA ALA A 22 -11.34 -2.91 -1.59
C ALA A 22 -10.13 -2.85 -2.53
N LEU A 23 -9.21 -1.90 -2.32
CA LEU A 23 -7.95 -1.82 -3.05
C LEU A 23 -7.03 -3.01 -2.75
N ALA A 24 -6.80 -3.31 -1.47
CA ALA A 24 -5.98 -4.45 -1.06
C ALA A 24 -6.51 -5.77 -1.62
N ALA A 25 -7.83 -5.99 -1.58
CA ALA A 25 -8.45 -7.19 -2.15
C ALA A 25 -8.22 -7.32 -3.67
N ARG A 26 -8.25 -6.22 -4.42
CA ARG A 26 -7.94 -6.23 -5.87
C ARG A 26 -6.47 -6.57 -6.15
N LEU A 27 -5.56 -6.04 -5.33
CA LEU A 27 -4.14 -6.39 -5.41
C LEU A 27 -3.94 -7.89 -5.16
N CYS A 28 -4.52 -8.43 -4.08
CA CYS A 28 -4.45 -9.87 -3.77
C CYS A 28 -5.04 -10.74 -4.88
N GLN A 29 -6.16 -10.33 -5.49
CA GLN A 29 -6.74 -11.05 -6.63
C GLN A 29 -5.81 -11.03 -7.85
N THR A 30 -5.14 -9.91 -8.13
CA THR A 30 -4.17 -9.81 -9.21
C THR A 30 -2.99 -10.76 -8.97
N VAL A 31 -2.41 -10.73 -7.76
CA VAL A 31 -1.31 -11.63 -7.38
C VAL A 31 -1.75 -13.09 -7.47
N GLN A 32 -2.95 -13.43 -6.98
CA GLN A 32 -3.48 -14.79 -7.06
C GLN A 32 -3.62 -15.26 -8.52
N GLN A 33 -4.13 -14.43 -9.42
CA GLN A 33 -4.26 -14.77 -10.84
C GLN A 33 -2.90 -15.03 -11.49
N GLU A 34 -1.89 -14.26 -11.12
CA GLU A 34 -0.52 -14.45 -11.61
C GLU A 34 0.09 -15.75 -11.10
N ILE A 35 -0.12 -16.11 -9.82
CA ILE A 35 0.28 -17.41 -9.25
C ILE A 35 -0.38 -18.55 -10.01
N VAL A 36 -1.70 -18.48 -10.23
CA VAL A 36 -2.42 -19.54 -10.94
C VAL A 36 -1.88 -19.70 -12.37
N GLN A 37 -1.52 -18.61 -13.04
CA GLN A 37 -0.94 -18.65 -14.38
C GLN A 37 0.50 -19.19 -14.38
N SER A 38 1.31 -18.90 -13.36
CA SER A 38 2.69 -19.36 -13.25
C SER A 38 2.81 -20.81 -12.74
N ASP A 39 1.90 -21.27 -11.87
CA ASP A 39 1.84 -22.67 -11.41
C ASP A 39 1.54 -23.65 -12.57
N ILE A 40 0.83 -23.19 -13.62
CA ILE A 40 0.65 -23.95 -14.85
C ILE A 40 2.00 -24.12 -15.61
N GLN A 41 3.01 -23.29 -15.35
CA GLN A 41 4.32 -23.25 -16.03
C GLN A 41 5.53 -23.70 -15.18
N SER A 42 5.32 -24.09 -13.91
CA SER A 42 6.30 -24.68 -12.96
C SER A 42 7.22 -23.74 -12.14
N LYS A 43 7.38 -24.16 -10.87
CA LYS A 43 8.13 -23.64 -9.70
C LYS A 43 7.36 -22.70 -8.77
N ALA A 44 7.05 -23.26 -7.59
CA ALA A 44 6.47 -22.59 -6.43
C ALA A 44 7.48 -21.62 -5.79
N ASP A 45 7.60 -20.43 -6.36
CA ASP A 45 8.21 -19.32 -5.65
C ASP A 45 7.27 -18.90 -4.50
N LYS A 46 7.82 -18.76 -3.28
CA LYS A 46 7.06 -18.31 -2.10
C LYS A 46 6.90 -16.80 -2.02
N THR A 47 7.60 -16.07 -2.88
CA THR A 47 7.58 -14.63 -3.09
C THR A 47 6.19 -14.02 -3.34
N PRO A 48 5.24 -14.68 -4.03
CA PRO A 48 3.93 -14.11 -4.32
C PRO A 48 3.10 -13.78 -3.08
N VAL A 49 3.19 -14.60 -2.02
CA VAL A 49 2.44 -14.37 -0.78
C VAL A 49 2.98 -13.11 -0.09
N THR A 50 4.29 -13.03 0.07
CA THR A 50 4.97 -11.87 0.66
C THR A 50 4.70 -10.57 -0.11
N VAL A 51 4.62 -10.62 -1.44
CA VAL A 51 4.26 -9.46 -2.28
C VAL A 51 2.84 -8.98 -2.01
N ALA A 52 1.89 -9.90 -1.84
CA ALA A 52 0.49 -9.57 -1.54
C ALA A 52 0.35 -8.97 -0.13
N ASP A 53 1.09 -9.50 0.85
CA ASP A 53 1.05 -9.02 2.23
C ASP A 53 1.57 -7.58 2.33
N TYR A 54 2.77 -7.32 1.82
CA TYR A 54 3.32 -5.96 1.76
C TYR A 54 2.44 -5.02 0.93
N GLY A 55 2.03 -5.44 -0.28
CA GLY A 55 1.20 -4.60 -1.15
C GLY A 55 -0.15 -4.23 -0.53
N SER A 56 -0.76 -5.15 0.20
CA SER A 56 -1.99 -4.88 0.95
C SER A 56 -1.78 -3.87 2.07
N GLN A 57 -0.71 -4.05 2.85
CA GLN A 57 -0.37 -3.16 3.96
C GLN A 57 -0.09 -1.73 3.48
N VAL A 58 0.60 -1.59 2.34
CA VAL A 58 0.83 -0.32 1.64
C VAL A 58 -0.48 0.40 1.33
N LEU A 59 -1.40 -0.29 0.66
CA LEU A 59 -2.67 0.29 0.24
C LEU A 59 -3.50 0.72 1.45
N VAL A 60 -3.52 -0.11 2.51
CA VAL A 60 -4.25 0.22 3.74
C VAL A 60 -3.65 1.44 4.43
N SER A 61 -2.35 1.46 4.66
CA SER A 61 -1.66 2.60 5.29
C SER A 61 -1.85 3.88 4.49
N LEU A 62 -1.64 3.82 3.17
CA LEU A 62 -1.77 4.98 2.28
C LEU A 62 -3.18 5.58 2.34
N VAL A 63 -4.20 4.76 2.15
CA VAL A 63 -5.60 5.23 2.08
C VAL A 63 -6.03 5.84 3.42
N LEU A 64 -5.72 5.17 4.54
CA LEU A 64 -6.06 5.69 5.86
C LEU A 64 -5.30 6.98 6.19
N ASN A 65 -4.02 7.06 5.82
CA ASN A 65 -3.22 8.26 6.01
C ASN A 65 -3.75 9.43 5.15
N MET A 66 -4.22 9.18 3.94
CA MET A 66 -4.74 10.22 3.05
C MET A 66 -6.14 10.71 3.41
N GLU A 67 -7.04 9.81 3.82
CA GLU A 67 -8.47 10.12 3.95
C GLU A 67 -8.91 10.45 5.37
N VAL A 68 -8.21 9.92 6.38
CA VAL A 68 -8.61 10.06 7.78
C VAL A 68 -7.68 11.01 8.53
N THR A 69 -6.42 11.11 8.11
CA THR A 69 -5.40 11.75 8.94
C THR A 69 -5.24 13.24 8.60
N SER A 70 -5.58 14.09 9.56
CA SER A 70 -5.17 15.51 9.60
C SER A 70 -4.03 15.79 10.59
N GLY A 71 -3.43 14.73 11.18
CA GLY A 71 -2.41 14.78 12.22
C GLY A 71 -1.41 13.63 12.13
N SER A 72 -1.03 13.05 13.27
CA SER A 72 -0.16 11.87 13.32
C SER A 72 -0.94 10.58 13.02
N PHE A 73 -0.52 9.83 12.00
CA PHE A 73 -1.03 8.48 11.72
C PHE A 73 -0.15 7.44 12.44
N SER A 74 -0.78 6.41 13.01
CA SER A 74 -0.12 5.24 13.57
C SER A 74 -0.95 4.02 13.22
N MET A 75 -0.26 2.97 12.78
CA MET A 75 -0.86 1.68 12.46
C MET A 75 -0.16 0.59 13.28
N VAL A 76 -0.85 -0.54 13.46
CA VAL A 76 -0.22 -1.78 13.90
C VAL A 76 -0.32 -2.73 12.74
N ALA A 77 0.82 -3.22 12.31
CA ALA A 77 0.99 -4.07 11.14
C ALA A 77 1.70 -5.37 11.50
N GLU A 78 1.52 -6.38 10.66
CA GLU A 78 2.24 -7.65 10.80
C GLU A 78 3.65 -7.54 10.21
N GLU A 79 3.77 -6.90 9.06
CA GLU A 79 5.04 -6.79 8.33
C GLU A 79 5.78 -5.49 8.65
N ASP A 80 7.11 -5.56 8.75
CA ASP A 80 7.99 -4.39 8.82
C ASP A 80 8.69 -4.16 7.46
N SER A 81 8.80 -2.88 7.11
CA SER A 81 9.61 -2.35 6.02
C SER A 81 11.13 -2.60 6.13
N GLU A 82 11.67 -3.00 7.29
CA GLU A 82 13.10 -3.30 7.47
C GLU A 82 13.61 -4.36 6.48
N ASP A 83 12.82 -5.40 6.19
CA ASP A 83 13.22 -6.44 5.24
C ASP A 83 13.30 -5.92 3.80
N LEU A 84 12.47 -4.92 3.46
CA LEU A 84 12.48 -4.26 2.16
C LEU A 84 13.66 -3.28 2.00
N ARG A 85 14.37 -2.93 3.09
CA ARG A 85 15.57 -2.07 3.05
C ARG A 85 16.87 -2.84 2.87
N LYS A 86 16.85 -4.17 2.94
CA LYS A 86 18.04 -5.01 2.85
C LYS A 86 18.53 -5.14 1.41
N ASP A 87 19.84 -5.27 1.24
CA ASP A 87 20.45 -5.59 -0.06
C ASP A 87 19.82 -6.88 -0.63
N GLY A 88 19.39 -6.84 -1.89
CA GLY A 88 18.71 -7.95 -2.56
C GLY A 88 17.18 -7.90 -2.53
N ALA A 89 16.57 -6.91 -1.86
CA ALA A 89 15.12 -6.70 -1.85
C ALA A 89 14.60 -5.89 -3.05
N GLU A 90 15.45 -5.52 -4.02
CA GLU A 90 15.09 -4.60 -5.10
C GLU A 90 14.00 -5.16 -6.02
N GLU A 91 14.06 -6.46 -6.31
CA GLU A 91 13.08 -7.13 -7.18
C GLU A 91 11.70 -7.20 -6.51
N ILE A 92 11.65 -7.58 -5.22
CA ILE A 92 10.39 -7.64 -4.49
C ILE A 92 9.80 -6.23 -4.29
N LEU A 93 10.64 -5.23 -4.02
CA LEU A 93 10.24 -3.82 -3.93
C LEU A 93 9.66 -3.28 -5.23
N GLU A 94 10.33 -3.55 -6.35
CA GLU A 94 9.83 -3.20 -7.69
C GLU A 94 8.46 -3.85 -7.91
N ARG A 95 8.35 -5.14 -7.59
CA ARG A 95 7.12 -5.89 -7.79
C ARG A 95 5.95 -5.34 -6.98
N ILE A 96 6.17 -5.05 -5.69
CA ILE A 96 5.16 -4.45 -4.81
C ILE A 96 4.75 -3.08 -5.36
N THR A 97 5.74 -2.26 -5.75
CA THR A 97 5.52 -0.92 -6.29
C THR A 97 4.63 -0.94 -7.53
N ASP A 98 4.93 -1.82 -8.48
CA ASP A 98 4.18 -1.93 -9.74
C ASP A 98 2.74 -2.38 -9.49
N LEU A 99 2.52 -3.37 -8.61
CA LEU A 99 1.18 -3.86 -8.29
C LEU A 99 0.34 -2.81 -7.57
N VAL A 100 0.92 -2.08 -6.61
CA VAL A 100 0.24 -0.98 -5.91
C VAL A 100 -0.12 0.13 -6.90
N ASN A 101 0.84 0.57 -7.72
CA ASN A 101 0.61 1.63 -8.71
C ASN A 101 -0.47 1.24 -9.73
N LYS A 102 -0.44 -0.01 -10.23
CA LYS A 102 -1.48 -0.55 -11.11
C LYS A 102 -2.84 -0.52 -10.44
N THR A 103 -2.93 -0.99 -9.20
CA THR A 103 -4.19 -1.06 -8.43
C THR A 103 -4.79 0.33 -8.21
N LEU A 104 -3.95 1.32 -7.90
CA LEU A 104 -4.37 2.73 -7.72
C LEU A 104 -4.80 3.37 -9.05
N ALA A 105 -4.07 3.10 -10.13
CA ALA A 105 -4.39 3.61 -11.46
C ALA A 105 -5.73 3.08 -11.98
N GLU A 106 -6.02 1.80 -11.75
CA GLU A 106 -7.31 1.17 -12.11
C GLU A 106 -8.49 1.70 -11.27
N ASP A 107 -8.25 2.05 -10.01
CA ASP A 107 -9.28 2.67 -9.14
C ASP A 107 -9.60 4.11 -9.55
N GLY A 108 -8.60 4.86 -10.03
CA GLY A 108 -8.76 6.23 -10.52
C GLY A 108 -9.01 7.28 -9.42
N SER A 109 -9.12 6.89 -8.15
CA SER A 109 -9.37 7.84 -7.05
C SER A 109 -8.14 8.61 -6.58
N TYR A 110 -6.94 8.19 -6.98
CA TYR A 110 -5.68 8.82 -6.60
C TYR A 110 -4.93 9.29 -7.85
N THR A 111 -4.55 10.58 -7.89
CA THR A 111 -3.84 11.15 -9.05
C THR A 111 -2.40 10.66 -9.14
N THR A 112 -1.86 10.66 -10.36
CA THR A 112 -0.52 10.18 -10.73
C THR A 112 0.64 10.73 -9.89
N PHE A 113 0.43 11.85 -9.21
CA PHE A 113 1.43 12.50 -8.37
C PHE A 113 1.78 11.75 -7.08
N TYR A 114 1.06 10.68 -6.73
CA TYR A 114 1.29 9.87 -5.52
C TYR A 114 1.87 8.48 -5.80
N TYR A 115 2.22 8.16 -7.06
CA TYR A 115 2.78 6.85 -7.37
C TYR A 115 4.14 6.65 -6.69
N LEU A 116 4.27 5.49 -6.04
CA LEU A 116 5.50 5.05 -5.42
C LEU A 116 6.57 4.96 -6.52
N ARG A 117 7.66 5.73 -6.40
CA ARG A 117 8.75 5.69 -7.38
C ARG A 117 9.69 4.54 -7.05
N LYS A 118 10.01 3.73 -8.06
CA LYS A 118 10.97 2.62 -8.03
C LYS A 118 12.32 3.06 -7.42
N LEU A 119 12.81 2.32 -6.43
CA LEU A 119 13.96 2.68 -5.58
C LEU A 119 15.35 2.64 -6.25
N SER A 120 15.46 2.44 -7.58
CA SER A 120 16.76 2.20 -8.23
C SER A 120 17.49 3.44 -8.76
N SER A 121 16.94 4.66 -8.68
CA SER A 121 17.66 5.85 -9.16
C SER A 121 17.20 7.15 -8.49
N LEU A 122 18.00 7.55 -7.51
CA LEU A 122 17.88 8.82 -6.78
C LEU A 122 18.12 10.01 -7.74
N GLN A 123 17.12 10.85 -7.94
CA GLN A 123 17.31 12.27 -8.20
C GLN A 123 16.03 13.00 -7.78
N LEU A 124 16.09 13.50 -6.54
CA LEU A 124 15.12 14.41 -5.94
C LEU A 124 15.07 15.69 -6.79
N ILE A 125 13.95 15.94 -7.44
CA ILE A 125 13.66 17.25 -8.03
C ILE A 125 13.20 18.16 -6.89
N PRO A 126 13.88 19.28 -6.59
CA PRO A 126 13.44 20.21 -5.57
C PRO A 126 12.15 20.88 -6.04
N GLY A 127 11.05 20.72 -5.28
CA GLY A 127 9.77 21.39 -5.55
C GLY A 127 8.60 20.48 -5.94
N SER A 128 8.81 19.16 -6.06
CA SER A 128 7.69 18.22 -6.25
C SER A 128 6.98 17.91 -4.91
N PRO A 129 5.63 17.77 -4.90
CA PRO A 129 4.91 17.33 -3.71
C PRO A 129 5.46 15.99 -3.18
N ARG A 130 5.41 15.83 -1.85
CA ARG A 130 6.07 14.77 -1.06
C ARG A 130 6.02 13.41 -1.77
N VAL A 131 7.17 12.96 -2.26
CA VAL A 131 7.37 11.59 -2.72
C VAL A 131 7.30 10.70 -1.48
N VAL A 132 6.35 9.76 -1.46
CA VAL A 132 6.27 8.74 -0.41
C VAL A 132 7.04 7.53 -0.92
N HIS A 133 8.15 7.17 -0.27
CA HIS A 133 8.83 5.92 -0.61
C HIS A 133 8.12 4.75 0.07
N LEU A 134 8.05 3.62 -0.60
CA LEU A 134 7.46 2.39 -0.06
C LEU A 134 8.12 1.99 1.27
N ALA A 135 9.44 2.13 1.37
CA ALA A 135 10.20 1.90 2.60
C ALA A 135 9.96 2.97 3.70
N ASP A 136 9.41 4.13 3.34
CA ASP A 136 9.07 5.22 4.27
C ASP A 136 7.59 5.16 4.69
N ILE A 137 6.80 4.25 4.10
CA ILE A 137 5.49 3.90 4.64
C ILE A 137 5.76 3.05 5.87
N GLY A 138 6.10 3.73 6.97
CA GLY A 138 6.19 3.13 8.29
C GLY A 138 4.83 2.54 8.61
N PHE A 139 4.82 1.23 8.83
CA PHE A 139 3.65 0.49 9.29
C PHE A 139 3.78 0.19 10.78
#